data_AF-A0A7R9D8U1-F1
#
_entry.id   AF-A0A7R9D8U1-F1
#
_cell.length_a   1.000
_cell.length_b   1.000
_cell.length_c   1.000
_cell.angle_alpha   90.00
_cell.angle_beta   90.00
_cell.angle_gamma   90.00
#
_symmetry.space_group_name_H-M   'P 1'
#
loop_
_entity.id
_entity.type
_entity.pdbx_description
1 polymer ?
#
loop_
_entity_poly.entity_id
_entity_poly.type
_entity_poly.pdbx_seq_one_letter_code
_entity_poly.pdbx_strand_id
1 'polypeptide(L)'
;MLFLMANEDDGLAHLERSLTAINLQTLELTEQFQNVLVYVPEFDISTNLDLREPLKKLGLSDLFEDDACLRGIAPKIKLEFMKQTTTLGVDETGTQVTVATAGNAHRVINYRNKKKEKKMHFKIDRPFVFMIREIQTLGPLFIGRYTGFKDDDVETIELF
;
A
#
# COMPACT_ATOMS: atom_id res chain seq x y z
N MET A 1 5.82 0.21 5.67
CA MET A 1 4.57 -0.02 4.91
C MET A 1 3.45 0.76 5.57
N LEU A 2 2.55 1.33 4.78
CA LEU A 2 1.38 2.09 5.22
C LEU A 2 0.13 1.34 4.79
N PHE A 3 -0.86 1.25 5.69
CA PHE A 3 -2.19 0.73 5.41
C PHE A 3 -3.22 1.84 5.53
N LEU A 4 -4.09 1.94 4.54
CA LEU A 4 -5.18 2.90 4.43
C LEU A 4 -6.47 2.12 4.26
N MET A 5 -7.35 2.24 5.23
CA MET A 5 -8.60 1.50 5.27
C MET A 5 -9.73 2.49 5.47
N ALA A 6 -10.80 2.35 4.67
CA ALA A 6 -11.97 3.18 4.85
C ALA A 6 -12.64 2.86 6.19
N ASN A 7 -13.29 3.85 6.80
CA ASN A 7 -14.06 3.63 8.03
C ASN A 7 -15.33 2.80 7.76
N GLU A 8 -15.85 2.87 6.54
CA GLU A 8 -17.02 2.13 6.07
C GLU A 8 -16.59 0.92 5.23
N ASP A 9 -17.39 -0.16 5.26
CA ASP A 9 -17.05 -1.43 4.62
C ASP A 9 -16.93 -1.35 3.09
N ASP A 10 -17.77 -0.54 2.44
CA ASP A 10 -17.75 -0.28 1.00
C ASP A 10 -17.06 1.04 0.62
N GLY A 11 -16.25 1.59 1.53
CA GLY A 11 -15.63 2.91 1.36
C GLY A 11 -14.36 2.94 0.49
N LEU A 12 -13.93 1.82 -0.09
CA LEU A 12 -12.66 1.73 -0.83
C LEU A 12 -12.60 2.68 -2.03
N ALA A 13 -13.66 2.72 -2.84
CA ALA A 13 -13.70 3.61 -4.01
C ALA A 13 -13.63 5.10 -3.62
N HIS A 14 -14.23 5.46 -2.48
CA HIS A 14 -14.13 6.82 -1.95
C HIS A 14 -12.71 7.12 -1.46
N LEU A 15 -12.08 6.16 -0.77
CA LEU A 15 -10.69 6.25 -0.34
C LEU A 15 -9.75 6.46 -1.54
N GLU A 16 -9.87 5.65 -2.59
CA GLU A 16 -9.05 5.75 -3.81
C GLU A 16 -9.16 7.14 -4.47
N ARG A 17 -10.38 7.68 -4.58
CA ARG A 17 -10.59 9.04 -5.11
C ARG A 17 -9.96 10.11 -4.22
N SER A 18 -10.04 9.94 -2.90
CA SER A 18 -9.42 10.88 -1.96
C SER A 18 -7.90 10.88 -2.05
N LEU A 19 -7.30 9.73 -2.38
CA LEU A 19 -5.85 9.62 -2.59
C LEU A 19 -5.39 10.36 -3.84
N THR A 20 -6.21 10.45 -4.89
CA THR A 20 -5.90 11.27 -6.08
C THR A 20 -5.80 12.76 -5.74
N ALA A 21 -6.56 13.23 -4.74
CA ALA A 21 -6.58 14.64 -4.33
C ALA A 21 -5.41 15.02 -3.42
N ILE A 22 -4.66 14.04 -2.89
CA ILE A 22 -3.61 14.26 -1.90
C ILE A 22 -2.25 13.91 -2.51
N ASN A 23 -1.23 14.68 -2.17
CA ASN A 23 0.14 14.28 -2.51
C ASN A 23 0.59 13.15 -1.56
N LEU A 24 0.74 11.96 -2.14
CA LEU A 24 1.12 10.74 -1.42
C LEU A 24 2.52 10.83 -0.76
N GLN A 25 3.42 11.64 -1.31
CA GLN A 25 4.76 11.88 -0.72
C GLN A 25 4.67 12.73 0.54
N THR A 26 3.72 13.67 0.59
CA THR A 26 3.51 14.57 1.73
C THR A 26 2.37 14.10 2.63
N LEU A 27 1.98 12.82 2.55
CA LEU A 27 1.02 12.25 3.48
C LEU A 27 1.69 12.17 4.87
N GLU A 28 1.63 13.29 5.57
CA GLU A 28 2.07 13.47 6.94
C GLU A 28 1.13 12.65 7.84
N LEU A 29 1.64 11.51 8.29
CA LEU A 29 1.00 10.78 9.37
C LEU A 29 1.22 11.63 10.62
N THR A 30 0.13 12.04 11.29
CA THR A 30 0.22 12.70 12.60
C THR A 30 1.19 11.94 13.50
N GLU A 31 2.20 12.65 14.05
CA GLU A 31 3.31 12.08 14.84
C GLU A 31 2.89 11.45 16.19
N GLN A 32 1.58 11.24 16.42
CA GLN A 32 1.09 10.59 17.63
C GLN A 32 1.28 9.08 17.52
N PHE A 33 2.48 8.63 17.88
CA PHE A 33 2.74 7.22 18.13
C PHE A 33 1.90 6.74 19.31
N GLN A 34 1.02 5.76 19.07
CA GLN A 34 0.24 5.09 20.09
C GLN A 34 0.52 3.60 20.06
N ASN A 35 0.52 2.98 21.25
CA ASN A 35 0.63 1.53 21.37
C ASN A 35 -0.68 0.89 20.91
N VAL A 36 -0.68 0.36 19.68
CA VAL A 36 -1.80 -0.35 19.06
C VAL A 36 -1.48 -1.82 18.85
N LEU A 37 -2.49 -2.67 19.00
CA LEU A 37 -2.39 -4.08 18.66
C LEU A 37 -2.95 -4.25 17.24
N VAL A 38 -2.06 -4.58 16.31
CA VAL A 38 -2.34 -4.58 14.87
C VAL A 38 -2.58 -6.00 14.38
N TYR A 39 -3.63 -6.21 13.60
CA TYR A 39 -3.92 -7.47 12.90
C TYR A 39 -3.96 -7.19 11.40
N VAL A 40 -3.03 -7.82 10.66
CA VAL A 40 -2.91 -7.71 9.20
C VAL A 40 -3.13 -9.11 8.63
N PRO A 41 -3.92 -9.28 7.55
CA PRO A 41 -3.98 -10.57 6.88
C PRO A 41 -2.62 -10.93 6.27
N GLU A 42 -2.30 -12.22 6.24
CA GLU A 42 -1.29 -12.73 5.32
C GLU A 42 -1.88 -12.70 3.90
N PHE A 43 -1.12 -12.20 2.94
CA PHE A 43 -1.56 -12.16 1.55
C PHE A 43 -0.40 -12.19 0.57
N ASP A 44 -0.63 -12.84 -0.55
CA ASP A 44 0.24 -12.83 -1.71
C ASP A 44 -0.41 -12.05 -2.86
N ILE A 45 0.41 -11.32 -3.59
CA ILE A 45 0.02 -10.57 -4.78
C ILE A 45 0.94 -11.01 -5.89
N SER A 46 0.36 -11.48 -6.99
CA SER A 46 1.07 -11.76 -8.24
C SER A 46 0.32 -11.11 -9.39
N THR A 47 0.97 -10.21 -10.11
CA THR A 47 0.38 -9.47 -11.22
C THR A 47 1.28 -9.52 -12.44
N ASN A 48 0.65 -9.52 -13.61
CA ASN A 48 1.31 -9.41 -14.91
C ASN A 48 0.45 -8.47 -15.77
N LEU A 49 0.77 -7.19 -15.73
CA LEU A 49 -0.01 -6.12 -16.35
C LEU A 49 0.62 -5.71 -17.67
N ASP A 50 -0.18 -5.60 -18.73
CA ASP A 50 0.21 -4.86 -19.92
C ASP A 50 -0.19 -3.39 -19.74
N LEU A 51 0.80 -2.53 -19.63
CA LEU A 51 0.66 -1.10 -19.41
C LEU A 51 0.29 -0.34 -20.69
N ARG A 52 0.17 -0.99 -21.85
CA ARG A 52 -0.19 -0.33 -23.10
C ARG A 52 -1.46 0.51 -22.98
N GLU A 53 -2.57 -0.08 -22.56
CA GLU A 53 -3.85 0.63 -22.42
C GLU A 53 -3.82 1.71 -21.33
N PRO A 54 -3.28 1.47 -20.12
CA PRO A 54 -3.07 2.52 -19.13
C PRO A 54 -2.25 3.71 -19.66
N LEU A 55 -1.12 3.46 -20.32
CA LEU A 55 -0.26 4.51 -20.86
C LEU A 55 -0.94 5.29 -21.99
N LYS A 56 -1.72 4.62 -22.84
CA LYS A 56 -2.58 5.27 -23.84
C LYS A 56 -3.57 6.24 -23.19
N LYS A 57 -4.26 5.82 -22.12
CA LYS A 57 -5.18 6.67 -21.35
C LYS A 57 -4.49 7.85 -20.67
N LEU A 58 -3.20 7.72 -20.33
CA LEU A 58 -2.37 8.81 -19.81
C LEU A 58 -1.82 9.75 -20.89
N GLY A 59 -2.16 9.52 -22.16
CA GLY A 59 -1.75 10.38 -23.28
C GLY A 59 -0.51 9.88 -24.05
N LEU A 60 0.07 8.75 -23.68
CA LEU A 60 1.25 8.17 -24.33
C LEU A 60 0.86 7.23 -25.49
N SER A 61 -0.08 7.65 -26.33
CA SER A 61 -0.58 6.81 -27.42
C SER A 61 0.40 6.67 -28.57
N ASP A 62 1.09 7.75 -28.92
CA ASP A 62 2.02 7.84 -30.05
C ASP A 62 3.17 6.82 -29.98
N LEU A 63 3.52 6.35 -28.77
CA LEU A 63 4.56 5.34 -28.58
C LEU A 63 4.21 3.99 -29.22
N PHE A 64 2.93 3.69 -29.37
CA PHE A 64 2.41 2.40 -29.80
C PHE A 64 1.93 2.38 -31.25
N GLU A 65 1.97 3.52 -31.94
CA GLU A 65 1.54 3.69 -33.33
C GLU A 65 2.72 3.59 -34.30
N ASP A 66 2.44 3.36 -35.59
CA ASP A 66 3.49 3.14 -36.60
C ASP A 66 4.33 4.40 -36.90
N ASP A 67 3.82 5.57 -36.56
CA ASP A 67 4.48 6.87 -36.70
C ASP A 67 5.24 7.31 -35.43
N ALA A 68 5.39 6.42 -34.44
CA ALA A 68 6.13 6.67 -33.21
C ALA A 68 7.52 7.30 -33.47
N CYS A 69 7.77 8.45 -32.86
CA CYS A 69 9.03 9.17 -33.03
C CYS A 69 10.09 8.73 -31.99
N LEU A 70 10.61 7.52 -32.14
CA LEU A 70 11.64 6.93 -31.25
C LEU A 70 13.08 7.06 -31.80
N ARG A 71 13.36 8.14 -32.54
CA ARG A 71 14.62 8.32 -33.30
C ARG A 71 15.89 8.29 -32.44
N GLY A 72 15.80 8.62 -31.15
CA GLY A 72 16.92 8.54 -30.20
C GLY A 72 17.30 7.12 -29.79
N ILE A 73 16.44 6.12 -30.08
CA ILE A 73 16.68 4.70 -29.82
C ILE A 73 17.03 4.00 -31.14
N ALA A 74 16.13 4.07 -32.12
CA ALA A 74 16.33 3.52 -33.46
C ALA A 74 15.37 4.17 -34.48
N PRO A 75 15.71 4.16 -35.78
CA PRO A 75 14.79 4.63 -36.81
C PRO A 75 13.63 3.64 -37.02
N LYS A 76 12.41 4.17 -37.17
CA LYS A 76 11.19 3.42 -37.56
C LYS A 76 10.86 2.24 -36.65
N ILE A 77 10.92 2.46 -35.33
CA ILE A 77 10.45 1.49 -34.33
C ILE A 77 9.25 2.06 -33.57
N LYS A 78 8.45 1.17 -33.01
CA LYS A 78 7.36 1.48 -32.07
C LYS A 78 7.42 0.56 -30.86
N LEU A 79 6.77 0.96 -29.78
CA LEU A 79 6.57 0.10 -28.61
C LEU A 79 5.41 -0.86 -28.90
N GLU A 80 5.64 -2.17 -28.80
CA GLU A 80 4.61 -3.17 -29.07
C GLU A 80 3.75 -3.45 -27.83
N PHE A 81 4.39 -3.64 -26.68
CA PHE A 81 3.78 -3.87 -25.37
C PHE A 81 4.71 -3.35 -24.27
N MET A 82 4.17 -3.14 -23.07
CA MET A 82 4.98 -2.83 -21.88
C MET A 82 4.45 -3.64 -20.71
N LYS A 83 5.19 -4.67 -20.30
CA LYS A 83 4.75 -5.57 -19.22
C LYS A 83 5.35 -5.17 -17.88
N GLN A 84 4.50 -5.06 -16.87
CA GLN A 84 4.88 -4.96 -15.48
C GLN A 84 4.46 -6.23 -14.75
N THR A 85 5.45 -7.02 -14.34
CA THR A 85 5.24 -8.18 -13.47
C THR A 85 5.61 -7.80 -12.05
N THR A 86 4.76 -8.12 -11.08
CA THR A 86 5.02 -7.83 -9.66
C THR A 86 4.58 -8.99 -8.80
N THR A 87 5.44 -9.40 -7.88
CA THR A 87 5.17 -10.40 -6.84
C THR A 87 5.45 -9.80 -5.48
N LEU A 88 4.49 -9.85 -4.57
CA LEU A 88 4.61 -9.36 -3.19
C LEU A 88 3.93 -10.35 -2.26
N GLY A 89 4.71 -10.98 -1.38
CA GLY A 89 4.17 -11.71 -0.23
C GLY A 89 4.28 -10.85 1.02
N VAL A 90 3.19 -10.79 1.78
CA VAL A 90 3.16 -10.14 3.10
C VAL A 90 2.82 -11.21 4.12
N ASP A 91 3.82 -11.51 4.94
CA ASP A 91 3.72 -12.41 6.09
C ASP A 91 4.05 -11.66 7.38
N GLU A 92 3.72 -12.27 8.52
CA GLU A 92 4.08 -11.73 9.85
C GLU A 92 5.57 -11.92 10.20
N THR A 93 6.33 -12.61 9.34
CA THR A 93 7.75 -12.94 9.53
C THR A 93 8.71 -11.85 9.04
N GLY A 94 8.20 -10.74 8.49
CA GLY A 94 8.96 -9.56 8.08
C GLY A 94 9.60 -8.80 9.25
N THR A 95 10.65 -9.37 9.84
CA THR A 95 11.44 -8.84 10.96
C THR A 95 10.63 -8.62 12.24
N GLN A 96 10.46 -9.70 13.02
CA GLN A 96 10.14 -9.62 14.45
C GLN A 96 11.23 -8.80 15.18
N VAL A 97 11.15 -7.48 15.11
CA VAL A 97 11.69 -6.63 16.17
C VAL A 97 10.65 -6.63 17.27
N THR A 98 10.59 -7.75 17.97
CA THR A 98 9.99 -7.83 19.30
C THR A 98 10.84 -6.92 20.19
N VAL A 99 10.61 -5.60 20.17
CA VAL A 99 10.92 -4.80 21.34
C VAL A 99 9.88 -5.21 22.36
N ALA A 100 10.17 -6.30 23.06
CA ALA A 100 9.62 -6.54 24.37
C ALA A 100 10.09 -5.37 25.25
N THR A 101 9.36 -4.26 25.27
CA THR A 101 9.39 -3.35 26.41
C THR A 101 8.62 -4.00 27.55
N ALA A 102 9.09 -5.18 27.97
CA ALA A 102 8.66 -5.90 29.14
C ALA A 102 9.77 -5.79 30.18
N GLY A 103 9.73 -4.69 30.95
CA GLY A 103 10.55 -4.46 32.16
C GLY A 103 11.93 -3.84 31.87
N ASN A 104 12.46 -2.85 32.60
CA ASN A 104 12.15 -2.37 33.94
C ASN A 104 12.61 -0.91 34.07
N ALA A 105 11.68 0.06 34.05
CA ALA A 105 11.91 1.29 34.80
C ALA A 105 11.44 1.02 36.23
N HIS A 106 12.32 0.44 37.04
CA HIS A 106 12.21 0.49 38.50
C HIS A 106 12.39 1.97 38.92
N ARG A 107 11.36 2.78 38.68
CA ARG A 107 11.21 4.07 39.36
C ARG A 107 10.04 3.91 40.31
N VAL A 108 10.40 3.71 41.58
CA VAL A 108 9.51 3.70 42.74
C VAL A 108 8.59 4.93 42.66
N ILE A 109 7.37 4.77 42.18
CA ILE A 109 6.30 5.75 42.37
C ILE A 109 5.01 4.99 42.63
N ASN A 110 4.73 4.85 43.92
CA ASN A 110 3.43 4.74 44.58
C ASN A 110 2.25 4.18 43.78
N TYR A 111 1.80 3.01 44.25
CA TYR A 111 0.50 2.41 43.99
C TYR A 111 -0.64 3.41 44.24
N ARG A 112 -1.24 3.96 43.17
CA ARG A 112 -2.65 4.35 43.13
C ARG A 112 -3.06 4.65 41.68
N ASN A 113 -4.08 3.94 41.21
CA ASN A 113 -4.76 4.08 39.93
C ASN A 113 -4.05 3.51 38.68
N LYS A 114 -3.97 2.18 38.56
CA LYS A 114 -3.87 1.53 37.25
C LYS A 114 -5.23 1.64 36.55
N LYS A 115 -5.50 2.78 35.89
CA LYS A 115 -6.43 2.77 34.75
C LYS A 115 -5.87 1.70 33.80
N LYS A 116 -6.61 0.61 33.56
CA LYS A 116 -6.28 -0.32 32.48
C LYS A 116 -6.24 0.52 31.20
N GLU A 117 -5.05 0.84 30.71
CA GLU A 117 -4.89 1.46 29.40
C GLU A 117 -5.61 0.54 28.40
N LYS A 118 -6.68 1.07 27.80
CA LYS A 118 -7.49 0.34 26.83
C LYS A 118 -6.59 0.18 25.60
N LYS A 119 -6.01 -1.01 25.41
CA LYS A 119 -5.20 -1.30 24.21
C LYS A 119 -6.08 -1.06 23.00
N MET A 120 -5.69 -0.12 22.14
CA MET A 120 -6.43 0.17 20.92
C MET A 120 -6.08 -0.91 19.90
N HIS A 121 -7.09 -1.55 19.33
CA HIS A 121 -6.91 -2.60 18.32
C HIS A 121 -7.10 -1.98 16.94
N PHE A 122 -6.20 -2.31 16.01
CA PHE A 122 -6.33 -1.96 14.60
C PHE A 122 -6.33 -3.25 13.79
N LYS A 123 -7.52 -3.69 13.39
CA LYS A 123 -7.71 -4.92 12.61
C LYS A 123 -8.06 -4.56 11.18
N ILE A 124 -7.33 -5.13 10.22
CA ILE A 124 -7.60 -4.99 8.80
C ILE A 124 -8.47 -6.17 8.38
N ASP A 125 -9.79 -5.98 8.39
CA ASP A 125 -10.80 -7.03 8.13
C ASP A 125 -11.73 -6.71 6.97
N ARG A 126 -11.35 -5.75 6.13
CA ARG A 126 -12.09 -5.32 4.94
C ARG A 126 -11.12 -4.74 3.91
N PRO A 127 -11.57 -4.51 2.65
CA PRO A 127 -10.69 -4.04 1.60
C PRO A 127 -9.92 -2.75 1.98
N PHE A 128 -8.64 -2.72 1.62
CA PHE A 128 -7.73 -1.64 1.99
C PHE A 128 -6.75 -1.31 0.86
N VAL A 129 -6.19 -0.10 0.93
CA VAL A 129 -5.02 0.32 0.13
C VAL A 129 -3.78 0.16 0.98
N PHE A 130 -2.69 -0.32 0.39
CA PHE A 130 -1.39 -0.35 1.02
C PHE A 130 -0.35 0.38 0.17
N MET A 131 0.68 0.88 0.84
CA MET A 131 1.81 1.54 0.20
C MET A 131 3.11 1.15 0.87
N ILE A 132 4.08 0.77 0.04
CA ILE A 132 5.48 0.65 0.44
C ILE A 132 6.17 1.90 -0.06
N ARG A 133 6.77 2.66 0.85
CA ARG A 133 7.48 3.90 0.52
C ARG A 133 8.90 3.87 1.07
N GLU A 134 9.79 4.57 0.41
CA GLU A 134 11.14 4.81 0.91
C GLU A 134 11.07 5.83 2.06
N ILE A 135 11.88 5.64 3.11
CA ILE A 135 11.71 6.35 4.38
C ILE A 135 12.19 7.81 4.30
N GLN A 136 13.25 8.09 3.54
CA GLN A 136 13.88 9.41 3.50
C GLN A 136 13.17 10.38 2.54
N THR A 137 12.86 9.90 1.34
CA THR A 137 12.21 10.63 0.26
C THR A 137 10.69 10.58 0.34
N LEU A 138 10.14 9.66 1.14
CA LEU A 138 8.71 9.37 1.23
C LEU A 138 8.08 8.96 -0.11
N GLY A 139 8.90 8.65 -1.11
CA GLY A 139 8.47 8.25 -2.44
C GLY A 139 7.81 6.87 -2.42
N PRO A 140 6.65 6.69 -3.09
CA PRO A 140 6.03 5.38 -3.20
C PRO A 140 6.89 4.45 -4.07
N LEU A 141 7.21 3.28 -3.54
CA LEU A 141 7.86 2.17 -4.25
C LEU A 141 6.81 1.20 -4.79
N PHE A 142 5.77 0.94 -4.00
CA PHE A 142 4.63 0.13 -4.37
C PHE A 142 3.35 0.75 -3.82
N ILE A 143 2.29 0.71 -4.62
CA ILE A 143 0.93 1.05 -4.22
C ILE A 143 0.03 -0.05 -4.75
N GLY A 144 -0.88 -0.53 -3.92
CA GLY A 144 -1.88 -1.50 -4.35
C GLY A 144 -3.08 -1.49 -3.42
N ARG A 145 -4.10 -2.23 -3.82
CA ARG A 145 -5.26 -2.54 -2.97
C ARG A 145 -5.39 -4.03 -2.77
N TYR A 146 -5.94 -4.43 -1.64
CA TYR A 146 -6.30 -5.81 -1.35
C TYR A 146 -7.79 -5.90 -1.06
N THR A 147 -8.48 -6.81 -1.75
CA THR A 147 -9.94 -6.98 -1.73
C THR A 147 -10.36 -8.42 -1.41
N GLY A 148 -9.41 -9.33 -1.17
CA GLY A 148 -9.59 -10.78 -1.02
C GLY A 148 -10.37 -11.28 0.21
N PHE A 149 -11.23 -10.44 0.78
CA PHE A 149 -12.09 -10.77 1.92
C PHE A 149 -13.47 -11.32 1.52
N LYS A 150 -13.77 -11.45 0.21
CA LYS A 150 -15.03 -12.03 -0.28
C LYS A 150 -14.84 -13.52 -0.58
N ASP A 151 -15.58 -14.37 0.12
CA ASP A 151 -15.87 -15.75 -0.25
C ASP A 151 -16.58 -15.76 -1.62
N ASP A 152 -15.83 -15.83 -2.71
CA ASP A 152 -16.20 -16.38 -4.03
C ASP A 152 -15.10 -15.98 -5.07
N ASP A 153 -14.10 -16.86 -5.22
CA ASP A 153 -13.34 -17.19 -6.44
C ASP A 153 -12.89 -16.12 -7.46
N VAL A 154 -12.74 -14.84 -7.12
CA VAL A 154 -11.95 -13.92 -7.96
C VAL A 154 -11.16 -12.91 -7.11
N GLU A 155 -9.89 -13.24 -6.86
CA GLU A 155 -8.87 -12.29 -6.42
C GLU A 155 -8.71 -11.18 -7.48
N THR A 156 -9.45 -10.08 -7.33
CA THR A 156 -9.30 -8.91 -8.20
C THR A 156 -8.39 -7.90 -7.52
N ILE A 157 -7.08 -8.06 -7.76
CA ILE A 157 -6.05 -7.12 -7.33
C ILE A 157 -5.69 -6.24 -8.52
N GLU A 158 -5.97 -4.94 -8.41
CA GLU A 158 -5.51 -3.93 -9.37
C GLU A 158 -4.44 -3.07 -8.69
N LEU A 159 -3.30 -2.92 -9.35
CA LEU A 159 -2.27 -1.93 -8.98
C LEU A 159 -2.62 -0.61 -9.68
N PHE A 160 -2.43 0.51 -8.97
CA PHE A 160 -2.64 1.87 -9.48
C PHE A 160 -1.47 2.34 -10.32
#